data_AF-A0A3B4T774-F1
#
_entry.id   AF-A0A3B4T774-F1
#
_cell.length_a   1.000
_cell.length_b   1.000
_cell.length_c   1.000
_cell.angle_alpha   90.00
_cell.angle_beta   90.00
_cell.angle_gamma   90.00
#
_symmetry.space_group_name_H-M   'P 1'
#
loop_
_entity.id
_entity.type
_entity.pdbx_description
1 polymer ?
#
loop_
_entity_poly.entity_id
_entity_poly.type
_entity_poly.pdbx_seq_one_letter_code
_entity_poly.pdbx_strand_id
1 'polypeptide(L)'
;MCTFQPPTARLCCRRVSHALFSGEEELTVHDETTCYLTQSCKTYLVYVRKVIFYQYFSSCISSPHSQFRPRFIGNFVKMPVLCSSCTEKRAVLKRPKTGHSLCKGCFFWAFEEEVHQTIVAAKLFKPGEIVGIAASGGKDSTVLAHVMKLLNERYNYGLELMLLSVDEGITGYRDDSLETVKRNQQQYELPLKIVSYEELYGWTMDAIVKQVGLKNNCTFCGVFRRQALDRGAIMLKVDKICTGHNADDVAETVLMNVLRGDIARLRRCTAISTASEGEGVVPRCKPLKYAYEKEIVLYAYFKKLDYFSTECIYSPNAYRGYARTFLKDLESVRPSSIIDIIHSGENLSVREGVKMPVQGTCNRCGYISSQALCKSCVLLEGLNRGLPKLGIGKHHRLHDKILSQQPLTEKEERKLKSVDF
;
A
#
# COMPACT_ATOMS: atom_id res chain seq x y z
N MET A 1 -11.78 24.55 38.15
CA MET A 1 -11.82 23.21 38.76
C MET A 1 -12.95 22.41 38.12
N CYS A 2 -12.63 21.45 37.25
CA CYS A 2 -13.32 20.18 37.07
C CYS A 2 -12.62 19.44 35.92
N THR A 3 -11.91 18.39 36.32
CA THR A 3 -11.14 17.43 35.54
C THR A 3 -12.05 16.54 34.69
N PHE A 4 -11.73 16.37 33.40
CA PHE A 4 -12.30 15.33 32.55
C PHE A 4 -11.25 14.23 32.32
N GLN A 5 -11.46 13.06 32.93
CA GLN A 5 -10.79 11.80 32.60
C GLN A 5 -11.71 10.96 31.70
N PRO A 6 -11.17 10.21 30.71
CA PRO A 6 -11.92 9.14 30.05
C PRO A 6 -11.35 7.75 30.42
N PRO A 7 -12.19 6.80 30.89
CA PRO A 7 -11.83 5.38 30.84
C PRO A 7 -12.88 4.46 30.20
N THR A 8 -13.83 4.96 29.38
CA THR A 8 -14.92 4.12 28.85
C THR A 8 -14.77 3.69 27.38
N ALA A 9 -13.97 4.37 26.56
CA ALA A 9 -13.79 4.00 25.14
C ALA A 9 -12.92 2.75 24.92
N ARG A 10 -11.98 2.44 25.82
CA ARG A 10 -11.07 1.27 25.69
C ARG A 10 -11.76 -0.07 25.91
N LEU A 11 -12.84 -0.12 26.70
CA LEU A 11 -13.55 -1.36 27.04
C LEU A 11 -14.45 -1.85 25.89
N CYS A 12 -15.00 -0.93 25.08
CA CYS A 12 -15.89 -1.30 23.98
C CYS A 12 -15.13 -1.99 22.83
N CYS A 13 -13.94 -1.48 22.45
CA CYS A 13 -13.09 -2.14 21.45
C CYS A 13 -12.59 -3.53 21.91
N ARG A 14 -12.26 -3.72 23.19
CA ARG A 14 -11.82 -5.04 23.69
C ARG A 14 -12.92 -6.10 23.63
N ARG A 15 -14.19 -5.75 23.90
CA ARG A 15 -15.31 -6.71 23.84
C ARG A 15 -15.68 -7.11 22.42
N VAL A 16 -15.67 -6.16 21.47
CA VAL A 16 -15.93 -6.49 20.05
C VAL A 16 -14.82 -7.35 19.46
N SER A 17 -13.56 -7.10 19.83
CA SER A 17 -12.43 -7.94 19.42
C SER A 17 -12.39 -9.31 20.10
N HIS A 18 -13.01 -9.52 21.25
CA HIS A 18 -13.04 -10.85 21.90
C HIS A 18 -14.21 -11.72 21.38
N ALA A 19 -15.36 -11.12 21.11
CA ALA A 19 -16.54 -11.82 20.57
C ALA A 19 -16.32 -12.30 19.11
N LEU A 20 -15.57 -11.54 18.30
CA LEU A 20 -15.23 -11.92 16.92
C LEU A 20 -14.27 -13.11 16.81
N PHE A 21 -13.59 -13.48 17.90
CA PHE A 21 -12.60 -14.57 17.92
C PHE A 21 -13.07 -15.83 18.67
N SER A 22 -14.18 -15.77 19.41
CA SER A 22 -14.65 -16.88 20.28
C SER A 22 -15.80 -17.71 19.71
N GLY A 23 -16.44 -17.31 18.61
CA GLY A 23 -17.43 -18.16 17.94
C GLY A 23 -18.72 -18.42 18.73
N GLU A 24 -19.10 -17.55 19.66
CA GLU A 24 -20.41 -17.62 20.32
C GLU A 24 -21.45 -16.84 19.51
N GLU A 25 -22.41 -17.57 18.93
CA GLU A 25 -23.62 -17.02 18.32
C GLU A 25 -24.59 -16.63 19.45
N GLU A 26 -24.67 -15.33 19.75
CA GLU A 26 -25.89 -14.55 20.07
C GLU A 26 -25.52 -13.28 20.86
N LEU A 27 -25.69 -12.12 20.23
CA LEU A 27 -25.68 -10.82 20.89
C LEU A 27 -26.86 -10.02 20.35
N THR A 28 -28.00 -10.15 21.03
CA THR A 28 -29.14 -9.23 20.92
C THR A 28 -28.76 -7.91 21.61
N VAL A 29 -28.60 -6.84 20.84
CA VAL A 29 -28.35 -5.49 21.36
C VAL A 29 -29.66 -4.71 21.29
N HIS A 30 -30.28 -4.49 22.45
CA HIS A 30 -31.21 -3.39 22.68
C HIS A 30 -30.40 -2.13 23.03
N ASP A 31 -30.90 -0.98 22.57
CA ASP A 31 -30.46 0.41 22.78
C ASP A 31 -29.53 1.09 21.76
N GLU A 32 -30.06 2.20 21.25
CA GLU A 32 -29.48 3.16 20.32
C GLU A 32 -28.45 4.06 21.02
N THR A 33 -27.16 3.85 20.76
CA THR A 33 -26.13 4.88 20.98
C THR A 33 -25.24 5.00 19.75
N THR A 34 -25.26 6.18 19.14
CA THR A 34 -24.64 6.51 17.86
C THR A 34 -23.12 6.53 17.96
N CYS A 35 -22.46 5.49 17.46
CA CYS A 35 -21.00 5.43 17.34
C CYS A 35 -20.54 6.07 16.01
N TYR A 36 -19.75 7.14 16.08
CA TYR A 36 -19.15 7.79 14.90
C TYR A 36 -17.98 6.95 14.37
N LEU A 37 -18.29 5.93 13.57
CA LEU A 37 -17.31 5.17 12.78
C LEU A 37 -16.91 5.97 11.52
N THR A 38 -15.61 6.05 11.26
CA THR A 38 -15.02 6.65 10.06
C THR A 38 -15.47 5.90 8.78
N GLN A 39 -15.50 6.63 7.66
CA GLN A 39 -16.13 6.22 6.41
C GLN A 39 -15.59 4.88 5.85
N SER A 40 -14.30 4.56 6.07
CA SER A 40 -13.70 3.29 5.67
C SER A 40 -14.14 2.10 6.55
N CYS A 41 -14.41 2.29 7.84
CA CYS A 41 -14.93 1.25 8.73
C CYS A 41 -16.37 0.86 8.36
N LYS A 42 -17.18 1.84 7.96
CA LYS A 42 -18.50 1.59 7.38
C LYS A 42 -18.37 0.78 6.09
N THR A 43 -17.44 1.11 5.20
CA THR A 43 -17.22 0.31 3.98
C THR A 43 -16.71 -1.10 4.30
N TYR A 44 -15.85 -1.30 5.30
CA TYR A 44 -15.27 -2.61 5.64
C TYR A 44 -16.31 -3.56 6.29
N LEU A 45 -17.05 -3.09 7.29
CA LEU A 45 -18.13 -3.87 7.93
C LEU A 45 -19.33 -4.07 7.01
N VAL A 46 -19.69 -3.05 6.21
CA VAL A 46 -20.75 -3.18 5.19
C VAL A 46 -20.29 -4.08 4.04
N TYR A 47 -19.01 -4.16 3.69
CA TYR A 47 -18.54 -5.02 2.60
C TYR A 47 -18.36 -6.48 3.03
N VAL A 48 -17.81 -6.76 4.23
CA VAL A 48 -17.78 -8.14 4.76
C VAL A 48 -19.20 -8.65 4.98
N ARG A 49 -20.12 -7.81 5.50
CA ARG A 49 -21.54 -8.17 5.56
C ARG A 49 -22.20 -8.26 4.19
N LYS A 50 -21.99 -7.32 3.25
CA LYS A 50 -22.62 -7.34 1.91
C LYS A 50 -22.09 -8.45 1.01
N VAL A 51 -20.82 -8.82 1.07
CA VAL A 51 -20.30 -9.96 0.30
C VAL A 51 -20.93 -11.27 0.78
N ILE A 52 -21.25 -11.37 2.08
CA ILE A 52 -22.00 -12.49 2.65
C ILE A 52 -23.51 -12.37 2.34
N PHE A 53 -24.10 -11.16 2.36
CA PHE A 53 -25.55 -10.92 2.18
C PHE A 53 -26.01 -10.95 0.72
N TYR A 54 -25.25 -10.39 -0.23
CA TYR A 54 -25.62 -10.36 -1.66
C TYR A 54 -25.52 -11.74 -2.34
N GLN A 55 -24.88 -12.71 -1.68
CA GLN A 55 -24.86 -14.09 -2.16
C GLN A 55 -26.23 -14.79 -1.98
N TYR A 56 -27.10 -14.24 -1.13
CA TYR A 56 -28.41 -14.82 -0.76
C TYR A 56 -29.63 -14.20 -1.45
N PHE A 57 -29.63 -12.94 -1.88
CA PHE A 57 -30.79 -12.34 -2.55
C PHE A 57 -30.37 -11.49 -3.76
N SER A 58 -30.52 -12.06 -4.96
CA SER A 58 -30.52 -11.29 -6.20
C SER A 58 -31.41 -11.97 -7.23
N SER A 59 -32.71 -11.87 -6.99
CA SER A 59 -33.76 -12.11 -7.98
C SER A 59 -35.06 -11.61 -7.39
N CYS A 60 -35.43 -10.35 -7.66
CA CYS A 60 -36.81 -9.82 -7.63
C CYS A 60 -36.80 -8.29 -7.76
N ILE A 61 -36.42 -7.72 -8.90
CA ILE A 61 -36.92 -6.38 -9.31
C ILE A 61 -36.96 -6.31 -10.84
N SER A 62 -38.11 -6.66 -11.44
CA SER A 62 -38.61 -6.03 -12.67
C SER A 62 -40.01 -6.53 -13.03
N SER A 63 -40.97 -5.60 -13.00
CA SER A 63 -42.25 -5.53 -13.75
C SER A 63 -43.50 -5.35 -12.87
N PRO A 64 -44.23 -4.22 -12.99
CA PRO A 64 -45.57 -4.06 -12.44
C PRO A 64 -46.61 -4.63 -13.42
N HIS A 65 -47.66 -5.24 -12.88
CA HIS A 65 -48.79 -5.92 -13.56
C HIS A 65 -48.58 -7.38 -13.97
N SER A 66 -48.90 -8.30 -13.06
CA SER A 66 -49.82 -9.41 -13.35
C SER A 66 -50.32 -10.05 -12.06
N GLN A 67 -51.55 -10.56 -12.12
CA GLN A 67 -52.38 -11.01 -11.01
C GLN A 67 -51.74 -12.14 -10.19
N PHE A 68 -51.80 -12.01 -8.87
CA PHE A 68 -51.37 -13.01 -7.90
C PHE A 68 -52.18 -14.32 -8.05
N ARG A 69 -51.48 -15.43 -8.37
CA ARG A 69 -51.87 -16.77 -7.92
C ARG A 69 -50.75 -17.32 -7.04
N PRO A 70 -51.05 -17.90 -5.86
CA PRO A 70 -50.02 -18.46 -5.01
C PRO A 70 -49.50 -19.76 -5.65
N ARG A 71 -48.36 -19.67 -6.34
CA ARG A 71 -47.55 -20.86 -6.65
C ARG A 71 -46.67 -21.15 -5.44
N PHE A 72 -46.74 -22.39 -4.95
CA PHE A 72 -45.84 -22.98 -3.98
C PHE A 72 -44.39 -22.53 -4.25
N ILE A 73 -43.83 -21.72 -3.35
CA ILE A 73 -42.40 -21.42 -3.35
C ILE A 73 -41.73 -22.67 -2.77
N GLY A 74 -41.35 -23.59 -3.65
CA GLY A 74 -40.45 -24.68 -3.28
C GLY A 74 -39.16 -24.06 -2.73
N ASN A 75 -38.68 -24.59 -1.60
CA ASN A 75 -37.39 -24.24 -1.04
C ASN A 75 -36.29 -24.53 -2.09
N PHE A 76 -35.87 -23.52 -2.86
CA PHE A 76 -34.70 -23.60 -3.71
C PHE A 76 -33.46 -23.64 -2.82
N VAL A 77 -33.08 -24.83 -2.38
CA VAL A 77 -31.75 -25.06 -1.81
C VAL A 77 -30.75 -24.85 -2.95
N LYS A 78 -30.15 -23.65 -3.01
CA LYS A 78 -29.09 -23.31 -3.97
C LYS A 78 -28.00 -24.38 -3.85
N MET A 79 -27.85 -25.21 -4.89
CA MET A 79 -26.83 -26.25 -4.90
C MET A 79 -25.45 -25.63 -4.67
N PRO A 80 -24.59 -26.27 -3.85
CA PRO A 80 -23.27 -25.73 -3.56
C PRO A 80 -22.46 -25.62 -4.85
N VAL A 81 -22.03 -24.41 -5.19
CA VAL A 81 -21.17 -24.16 -6.35
C VAL A 81 -19.85 -24.90 -6.14
N LEU A 82 -19.51 -25.81 -7.06
CA LEU A 82 -18.24 -26.54 -7.04
C LEU A 82 -17.09 -25.66 -7.53
N CYS A 83 -15.88 -25.99 -7.09
CA CYS A 83 -14.65 -25.34 -7.53
C CYS A 83 -14.47 -25.53 -9.04
N SER A 84 -14.37 -24.45 -9.80
CA SER A 84 -14.18 -24.50 -11.25
C SER A 84 -12.82 -25.03 -11.69
N SER A 85 -11.85 -25.14 -10.78
CA SER A 85 -10.50 -25.65 -11.09
C SER A 85 -10.34 -27.14 -10.80
N CYS A 86 -10.83 -27.64 -9.67
CA CYS A 86 -10.67 -29.05 -9.31
C CYS A 86 -11.96 -29.87 -9.41
N THR A 87 -13.11 -29.22 -9.62
CA THR A 87 -14.47 -29.82 -9.77
C THR A 87 -14.95 -30.74 -8.64
N GLU A 88 -14.14 -30.98 -7.61
CA GLU A 88 -14.45 -31.88 -6.49
C GLU A 88 -14.89 -31.13 -5.23
N LYS A 89 -14.16 -30.05 -4.87
CA LYS A 89 -14.36 -29.33 -3.62
C LYS A 89 -15.37 -28.20 -3.80
N ARG A 90 -16.14 -27.88 -2.76
CA ARG A 90 -17.02 -26.71 -2.74
C ARG A 90 -16.21 -25.42 -2.90
N ALA A 91 -16.68 -24.52 -3.77
CA ALA A 91 -16.12 -23.19 -3.89
C ALA A 91 -16.43 -22.35 -2.64
N VAL A 92 -15.42 -21.63 -2.16
CA VAL A 92 -15.54 -20.76 -0.97
C VAL A 92 -15.44 -19.28 -1.33
N LEU A 93 -14.96 -18.96 -2.53
CA LEU A 93 -14.79 -17.60 -3.02
C LEU A 93 -15.01 -17.56 -4.54
N LYS A 94 -15.36 -16.38 -5.03
CA LYS A 94 -15.30 -16.03 -6.45
C LYS A 94 -14.14 -15.08 -6.66
N ARG A 95 -13.18 -15.43 -7.53
CA ARG A 95 -11.99 -14.61 -7.76
C ARG A 95 -12.39 -13.24 -8.31
N PRO A 96 -11.98 -12.13 -7.67
CA PRO A 96 -12.26 -10.77 -8.16
C PRO A 96 -11.73 -10.53 -9.58
N LYS A 97 -10.55 -11.08 -9.90
CA LYS A 97 -9.86 -10.88 -11.17
C LYS A 97 -10.50 -11.61 -12.35
N THR A 98 -10.92 -12.86 -12.17
CA THR A 98 -11.38 -13.73 -13.27
C THR A 98 -12.85 -14.15 -13.17
N GLY A 99 -13.48 -13.97 -12.02
CA GLY A 99 -14.84 -14.45 -11.75
C GLY A 99 -14.95 -15.97 -11.51
N HIS A 100 -13.84 -16.71 -11.52
CA HIS A 100 -13.85 -18.16 -11.26
C HIS A 100 -14.21 -18.47 -9.80
N SER A 101 -15.07 -19.47 -9.58
CA SER A 101 -15.45 -19.91 -8.24
C SER A 101 -14.47 -20.99 -7.76
N LEU A 102 -13.67 -20.74 -6.72
CA LEU A 102 -12.59 -21.63 -6.30
C LEU A 102 -12.73 -22.09 -4.85
N CYS A 103 -12.22 -23.30 -4.57
CA CYS A 103 -11.93 -23.72 -3.20
C CYS A 103 -10.63 -23.05 -2.69
N LYS A 104 -10.36 -23.11 -1.38
CA LYS A 104 -9.18 -22.47 -0.77
C LYS A 104 -7.86 -22.94 -1.40
N GLY A 105 -7.69 -24.26 -1.57
CA GLY A 105 -6.46 -24.84 -2.11
C GLY A 105 -6.17 -24.38 -3.55
N CYS A 106 -7.17 -24.44 -4.43
CA CYS A 106 -7.03 -23.97 -5.81
C CYS A 106 -6.77 -22.46 -5.88
N PHE A 107 -7.38 -21.67 -4.99
CA PHE A 107 -7.10 -20.24 -4.92
C PHE A 107 -5.67 -19.95 -4.48
N PHE A 108 -5.16 -20.63 -3.45
CA PHE A 108 -3.77 -20.47 -3.00
C PHE A 108 -2.78 -20.80 -4.11
N TRP A 109 -2.97 -21.95 -4.76
CA TRP A 109 -2.13 -22.36 -5.88
C TRP A 109 -2.17 -21.34 -7.01
N ALA A 110 -3.36 -20.94 -7.47
CA ALA A 110 -3.49 -19.98 -8.55
C ALA A 110 -2.87 -18.60 -8.22
N PHE A 111 -3.06 -18.10 -7.00
CA PHE A 111 -2.50 -16.83 -6.56
C PHE A 111 -0.97 -16.89 -6.48
N GLU A 112 -0.42 -17.92 -5.83
CA GLU A 112 1.02 -18.13 -5.68
C GLU A 112 1.70 -18.33 -7.06
N GLU A 113 1.06 -19.11 -7.93
CA GLU A 113 1.56 -19.39 -9.28
C GLU A 113 1.54 -18.14 -10.18
N GLU A 114 0.51 -17.31 -10.13
CA GLU A 114 0.50 -16.05 -10.88
C GLU A 114 1.63 -15.11 -10.45
N VAL A 115 1.97 -15.10 -9.15
CA VAL A 115 3.12 -14.34 -8.64
C VAL A 115 4.43 -14.97 -9.13
N HIS A 116 4.56 -16.30 -9.10
CA HIS A 116 5.72 -17.01 -9.66
C HIS A 116 5.93 -16.67 -11.14
N GLN A 117 4.87 -16.75 -11.96
CA GLN A 117 4.93 -16.43 -13.38
C GLN A 117 5.31 -14.96 -13.60
N THR A 118 4.82 -14.05 -12.77
CA THR A 118 5.22 -12.64 -12.80
C THR A 118 6.73 -12.47 -12.55
N ILE A 119 7.28 -13.19 -11.57
CA ILE A 119 8.71 -13.17 -11.23
C ILE A 119 9.56 -13.71 -12.37
N VAL A 120 9.18 -14.87 -12.93
CA VAL A 120 9.94 -15.57 -13.97
C VAL A 120 9.88 -14.83 -15.30
N ALA A 121 8.68 -14.42 -15.75
CA ALA A 121 8.50 -13.73 -17.02
C ALA A 121 9.29 -12.41 -17.08
N ALA A 122 9.36 -11.69 -15.95
CA ALA A 122 10.12 -10.46 -15.85
C ALA A 122 11.60 -10.66 -15.47
N LYS A 123 12.05 -11.92 -15.27
CA LYS A 123 13.41 -12.28 -14.85
C LYS A 123 13.87 -11.45 -13.63
N LEU A 124 13.01 -11.36 -12.62
CA LEU A 124 13.21 -10.42 -11.51
C LEU A 124 14.43 -10.74 -10.66
N PHE A 125 14.85 -12.00 -10.56
CA PHE A 125 15.95 -12.41 -9.68
C PHE A 125 16.92 -13.34 -10.37
N LYS A 126 18.12 -13.44 -9.79
CA LYS A 126 19.13 -14.44 -10.12
C LYS A 126 19.44 -15.27 -8.86
N PRO A 127 19.76 -16.56 -9.00
CA PRO A 127 20.20 -17.37 -7.87
C PRO A 127 21.41 -16.73 -7.17
N GLY A 128 21.42 -16.76 -5.84
CA GLY A 128 22.45 -16.17 -5.00
C GLY A 128 22.28 -14.67 -4.70
N GLU A 129 21.26 -13.99 -5.27
CA GLU A 129 20.98 -12.59 -4.92
C GLU A 129 20.41 -12.45 -3.50
N ILE A 130 20.83 -11.39 -2.81
CA ILE A 130 20.27 -10.96 -1.53
C ILE A 130 19.10 -10.01 -1.80
N VAL A 131 17.91 -10.37 -1.33
CA VAL A 131 16.66 -9.65 -1.61
C VAL A 131 16.06 -9.09 -0.32
N GLY A 132 16.02 -7.76 -0.22
CA GLY A 132 15.37 -7.03 0.86
C GLY A 132 13.87 -6.84 0.61
N ILE A 133 13.02 -7.46 1.41
CA ILE A 133 11.57 -7.28 1.38
C ILE A 133 11.19 -6.09 2.26
N ALA A 134 10.64 -5.04 1.64
CA ALA A 134 10.16 -3.86 2.36
C ALA A 134 8.91 -4.21 3.19
N ALA A 135 9.10 -4.31 4.51
CA ALA A 135 8.07 -4.74 5.46
C ALA A 135 7.47 -3.54 6.20
N SER A 136 6.21 -3.20 5.90
CA SER A 136 5.47 -2.17 6.65
C SER A 136 4.65 -2.76 7.80
N GLY A 137 4.49 -4.08 7.86
CA GLY A 137 3.58 -4.76 8.79
C GLY A 137 2.13 -4.78 8.32
N GLY A 138 1.82 -4.12 7.19
CA GLY A 138 0.50 -4.17 6.56
C GLY A 138 0.32 -5.40 5.67
N LYS A 139 -0.95 -5.68 5.34
CA LYS A 139 -1.40 -6.86 4.58
C LYS A 139 -0.54 -7.17 3.34
N ASP A 140 -0.25 -6.16 2.51
CA ASP A 140 0.41 -6.38 1.22
C ASP A 140 1.88 -6.79 1.41
N SER A 141 2.57 -6.15 2.37
CA SER A 141 3.96 -6.51 2.70
C SER A 141 4.08 -7.85 3.40
N THR A 142 3.11 -8.21 4.24
CA THR A 142 3.05 -9.52 4.92
C THR A 142 2.80 -10.65 3.91
N VAL A 143 1.84 -10.47 3.00
CA VAL A 143 1.57 -11.44 1.92
C VAL A 143 2.78 -11.57 1.00
N LEU A 144 3.43 -10.45 0.64
CA LEU A 144 4.66 -10.49 -0.14
C LEU A 144 5.75 -11.31 0.56
N ALA A 145 6.01 -11.07 1.85
CA ALA A 145 7.02 -11.82 2.61
C ALA A 145 6.71 -13.32 2.63
N HIS A 146 5.46 -13.69 2.93
CA HIS A 146 5.01 -15.08 2.94
C HIS A 146 5.18 -15.76 1.59
N VAL A 147 4.69 -15.12 0.51
CA VAL A 147 4.73 -15.69 -0.84
C VAL A 147 6.16 -15.77 -1.35
N MET A 148 7.00 -14.76 -1.13
CA MET A 148 8.41 -14.81 -1.53
C MET A 148 9.16 -15.95 -0.86
N LYS A 149 8.97 -16.16 0.45
CA LYS A 149 9.57 -17.29 1.19
C LYS A 149 9.09 -18.64 0.65
N LEU A 150 7.79 -18.79 0.50
CA LEU A 150 7.16 -20.02 0.00
C LEU A 150 7.58 -20.35 -1.45
N LEU A 151 7.67 -19.35 -2.34
CA LEU A 151 8.10 -19.56 -3.72
C LEU A 151 9.61 -19.83 -3.82
N ASN A 152 10.43 -19.17 -2.98
CA ASN A 152 11.87 -19.43 -2.92
C ASN A 152 12.15 -20.89 -2.57
N GLU A 153 11.38 -21.48 -1.63
CA GLU A 153 11.49 -22.89 -1.25
C GLU A 153 10.90 -23.83 -2.32
N ARG A 154 9.68 -23.56 -2.78
CA ARG A 154 8.96 -24.42 -3.74
C ARG A 154 9.69 -24.54 -5.08
N TYR A 155 10.23 -23.43 -5.59
CA TYR A 155 10.86 -23.35 -6.90
C TYR A 155 12.38 -23.26 -6.84
N ASN A 156 12.97 -23.33 -5.64
CA ASN A 156 14.40 -23.25 -5.41
C ASN A 156 15.05 -22.05 -6.11
N TYR A 157 14.53 -20.84 -5.89
CA TYR A 157 15.10 -19.63 -6.50
C TYR A 157 16.54 -19.36 -6.01
N GLY A 158 16.91 -19.89 -4.84
CA GLY A 158 18.25 -19.71 -4.26
C GLY A 158 18.50 -18.28 -3.77
N LEU A 159 17.46 -17.59 -3.32
CA LEU A 159 17.55 -16.21 -2.83
C LEU A 159 17.83 -16.18 -1.33
N GLU A 160 18.66 -15.23 -0.91
CA GLU A 160 18.78 -14.86 0.50
C GLU A 160 17.76 -13.76 0.81
N LEU A 161 16.72 -14.11 1.56
CA LEU A 161 15.61 -13.20 1.86
C LEU A 161 15.82 -12.52 3.21
N MET A 162 15.59 -11.20 3.25
CA MET A 162 15.62 -10.44 4.49
C MET A 162 14.53 -9.37 4.52
N LEU A 163 14.07 -8.99 5.72
CA LEU A 163 13.08 -7.95 5.94
C LEU A 163 13.79 -6.61 6.18
N LEU A 164 13.32 -5.57 5.50
CA LEU A 164 13.73 -4.19 5.72
C LEU A 164 12.52 -3.34 6.08
N SER A 165 12.50 -2.79 7.28
CA SER A 165 11.42 -1.96 7.79
C SER A 165 11.91 -0.54 8.08
N VAL A 166 11.03 0.45 7.87
CA VAL A 166 11.32 1.86 8.14
C VAL A 166 10.44 2.34 9.27
N ASP A 167 11.02 2.82 10.35
CA ASP A 167 10.28 3.45 11.44
C ASP A 167 10.18 4.96 11.19
N GLU A 168 8.96 5.41 10.88
CA GLU A 168 8.69 6.83 10.65
C GLU A 168 8.55 7.65 11.93
N GLY A 169 8.43 7.03 13.11
CA GLY A 169 8.19 7.71 14.38
C GLY A 169 6.81 8.37 14.45
N ILE A 170 5.75 7.58 14.19
CA ILE A 170 4.34 8.00 14.34
C ILE A 170 3.77 7.34 15.59
N THR A 171 3.57 8.13 16.64
CA THR A 171 3.13 7.63 17.96
C THR A 171 1.77 6.95 17.87
N GLY A 172 1.64 5.74 18.44
CA GLY A 172 0.36 5.03 18.51
C GLY A 172 -0.12 4.44 17.18
N TYR A 173 0.72 4.46 16.15
CA TYR A 173 0.49 3.75 14.89
C TYR A 173 1.68 2.85 14.57
N ARG A 174 2.90 3.40 14.62
CA ARG A 174 4.07 2.65 14.16
C ARG A 174 4.57 1.63 15.17
N ASP A 175 4.33 1.87 16.46
CA ASP A 175 4.65 0.95 17.55
C ASP A 175 4.02 -0.43 17.32
N ASP A 176 2.68 -0.47 17.23
CA ASP A 176 1.90 -1.70 16.98
C ASP A 176 2.29 -2.37 15.65
N SER A 177 2.52 -1.55 14.62
CA SER A 177 2.90 -2.01 13.30
C SER A 177 4.29 -2.66 13.27
N LEU A 178 5.25 -2.14 14.04
CA LEU A 178 6.59 -2.73 14.17
C LEU A 178 6.58 -4.01 15.00
N GLU A 179 5.70 -4.13 16.00
CA GLU A 179 5.50 -5.39 16.71
C GLU A 179 5.06 -6.51 15.77
N THR A 180 4.11 -6.21 14.87
CA THR A 180 3.70 -7.15 13.83
C THR A 180 4.87 -7.56 12.94
N VAL A 181 5.71 -6.60 12.49
CA VAL A 181 6.90 -6.92 11.69
C VAL A 181 7.88 -7.82 12.45
N LYS A 182 8.08 -7.61 13.75
CA LYS A 182 8.91 -8.48 14.61
C LYS A 182 8.31 -9.89 14.73
N ARG A 183 6.98 -10.01 14.83
CA ARG A 183 6.32 -11.33 14.80
C ARG A 183 6.45 -12.00 13.44
N ASN A 184 6.34 -11.25 12.33
CA ASN A 184 6.59 -11.79 10.99
C ASN A 184 8.04 -12.27 10.82
N GLN A 185 9.02 -11.56 11.36
CA GLN A 185 10.43 -11.99 11.38
C GLN A 185 10.57 -13.37 12.04
N GLN A 186 9.96 -13.55 13.21
CA GLN A 186 9.99 -14.83 13.93
C GLN A 186 9.24 -15.93 13.16
N GLN A 187 8.05 -15.63 12.65
CA GLN A 187 7.20 -16.58 11.94
C GLN A 187 7.84 -17.10 10.63
N TYR A 188 8.54 -16.24 9.90
CA TYR A 188 9.14 -16.58 8.61
C TYR A 188 10.64 -16.88 8.67
N GLU A 189 11.24 -16.74 9.85
CA GLU A 189 12.67 -16.94 10.10
C GLU A 189 13.56 -16.13 9.15
N LEU A 190 13.15 -14.88 8.88
CA LEU A 190 13.89 -13.96 8.00
C LEU A 190 14.61 -12.90 8.83
N PRO A 191 15.90 -12.60 8.56
CA PRO A 191 16.60 -11.49 9.21
C PRO A 191 15.85 -10.17 9.04
N LEU A 192 15.79 -9.34 10.08
CA LEU A 192 15.10 -8.05 10.05
C LEU A 192 16.06 -6.90 10.36
N LYS A 193 16.04 -5.87 9.50
CA LYS A 193 16.63 -4.56 9.78
C LYS A 193 15.54 -3.51 9.88
N ILE A 194 15.59 -2.73 10.94
CA ILE A 194 14.79 -1.52 11.10
C ILE A 194 15.72 -0.32 10.95
N VAL A 195 15.30 0.68 10.18
CA VAL A 195 15.93 2.00 10.09
C VAL A 195 14.91 3.06 10.48
N SER A 196 15.28 4.01 11.33
CA SER A 196 14.33 5.04 11.80
C SER A 196 14.57 6.40 11.14
N TYR A 197 13.53 7.22 11.02
CA TYR A 197 13.69 8.59 10.55
C TYR A 197 14.47 9.44 11.55
N GLU A 198 14.32 9.19 12.85
CA GLU A 198 15.06 9.87 13.89
C GLU A 198 16.57 9.66 13.71
N GLU A 199 17.03 8.43 13.53
CA GLU A 199 18.44 8.12 13.29
C GLU A 199 18.95 8.69 11.95
N LEU A 200 18.14 8.57 10.89
CA LEU A 200 18.59 8.92 9.54
C LEU A 200 18.55 10.41 9.22
N TYR A 201 17.66 11.15 9.88
CA TYR A 201 17.31 12.53 9.53
C TYR A 201 17.28 13.46 10.75
N GLY A 202 17.24 12.94 11.99
CA GLY A 202 17.02 13.76 13.19
C GLY A 202 15.57 14.23 13.37
N TRP A 203 14.63 13.64 12.62
CA TRP A 203 13.22 14.04 12.61
C TRP A 203 12.32 12.82 12.65
N THR A 204 11.31 12.82 13.52
CA THR A 204 10.18 11.88 13.42
C THR A 204 9.08 12.48 12.56
N MET A 205 8.16 11.64 12.05
CA MET A 205 6.98 12.15 11.35
C MET A 205 6.09 13.02 12.22
N ASP A 206 5.98 12.72 13.52
CA ASP A 206 5.25 13.56 14.47
C ASP A 206 5.88 14.96 14.59
N ALA A 207 7.21 15.04 14.65
CA ALA A 207 7.94 16.32 14.65
C ALA A 207 7.76 17.09 13.33
N ILE A 208 7.82 16.39 12.19
CA ILE A 208 7.56 16.98 10.87
C ILE A 208 6.15 17.55 10.81
N VAL A 209 5.14 16.78 11.21
CA VAL A 209 3.73 17.23 11.20
C VAL A 209 3.53 18.43 12.12
N LYS A 210 4.19 18.51 13.27
CA LYS A 210 4.13 19.71 14.13
C LYS A 210 4.62 20.97 13.40
N GLN A 211 5.60 20.84 12.51
CA GLN A 211 6.19 21.97 11.78
C GLN A 211 5.48 22.30 10.46
N VAL A 212 5.06 21.27 9.71
CA VAL A 212 4.49 21.42 8.35
C VAL A 212 2.97 21.33 8.32
N GLY A 213 2.38 20.88 9.44
CA GLY A 213 0.97 20.53 9.64
C GLY A 213 0.44 19.37 8.80
N LEU A 214 -0.89 19.28 8.74
CA LEU A 214 -1.59 18.10 8.19
C LEU A 214 -1.65 18.06 6.66
N LYS A 215 -1.38 19.19 6.00
CA LYS A 215 -1.34 19.27 4.53
C LYS A 215 0.08 18.97 4.07
N ASN A 216 0.22 18.14 3.04
CA ASN A 216 1.50 17.76 2.41
C ASN A 216 2.49 16.92 3.24
N ASN A 217 2.19 16.55 4.50
CA ASN A 217 3.07 15.68 5.31
C ASN A 217 3.45 14.35 4.61
N CYS A 218 2.53 13.77 3.84
CA CYS A 218 2.75 12.54 3.09
C CYS A 218 3.81 12.71 1.98
N THR A 219 4.08 13.94 1.56
CA THR A 219 5.20 14.23 0.64
C THR A 219 6.54 14.03 1.34
N PHE A 220 6.69 14.50 2.58
CA PHE A 220 7.89 14.28 3.39
C PHE A 220 8.07 12.80 3.68
N CYS A 221 7.04 12.15 4.25
CA CYS A 221 7.05 10.72 4.55
C CYS A 221 7.40 9.89 3.30
N GLY A 222 6.71 10.09 2.17
CA GLY A 222 6.96 9.31 0.96
C GLY A 222 8.36 9.54 0.34
N VAL A 223 8.97 10.71 0.53
CA VAL A 223 10.33 10.99 0.04
C VAL A 223 11.37 10.38 0.98
N PHE A 224 11.24 10.61 2.29
CA PHE A 224 12.13 10.04 3.30
C PHE A 224 12.05 8.52 3.36
N ARG A 225 10.85 7.92 3.28
CA ARG A 225 10.68 6.45 3.26
C ARG A 225 11.47 5.82 2.12
N ARG A 226 11.42 6.42 0.93
CA ARG A 226 12.13 5.89 -0.23
C ARG A 226 13.64 5.96 -0.03
N GLN A 227 14.18 7.08 0.46
CA GLN A 227 15.62 7.18 0.72
C GLN A 227 16.05 6.31 1.92
N ALA A 228 15.22 6.16 2.95
CA ALA A 228 15.48 5.29 4.07
C ALA A 228 15.58 3.81 3.64
N LEU A 229 14.70 3.37 2.73
CA LEU A 229 14.81 2.04 2.11
C LEU A 229 16.12 1.89 1.32
N ASP A 230 16.53 2.90 0.54
CA ASP A 230 17.80 2.83 -0.21
C ASP A 230 19.00 2.77 0.75
N ARG A 231 18.99 3.56 1.83
CA ARG A 231 20.01 3.54 2.89
C ARG A 231 20.09 2.18 3.57
N GLY A 232 18.94 1.65 3.98
CA GLY A 232 18.85 0.34 4.62
C GLY A 232 19.29 -0.80 3.70
N ALA A 233 18.96 -0.70 2.41
CA ALA A 233 19.40 -1.65 1.40
C ALA A 233 20.93 -1.68 1.24
N ILE A 234 21.57 -0.51 1.18
CA ILE A 234 23.04 -0.41 1.13
C ILE A 234 23.68 -0.98 2.41
N MET A 235 23.13 -0.66 3.59
CA MET A 235 23.62 -1.18 4.87
C MET A 235 23.60 -2.71 4.93
N LEU A 236 22.59 -3.32 4.32
CA LEU A 236 22.41 -4.77 4.26
C LEU A 236 23.06 -5.41 3.03
N LYS A 237 23.66 -4.62 2.14
CA LYS A 237 24.24 -5.08 0.87
C LYS A 237 23.24 -5.89 0.02
N VAL A 238 21.97 -5.50 0.01
CA VAL A 238 20.96 -6.18 -0.81
C VAL A 238 21.13 -5.82 -2.29
N ASP A 239 20.98 -6.83 -3.15
CA ASP A 239 21.03 -6.67 -4.60
C ASP A 239 19.71 -6.11 -5.14
N LYS A 240 18.58 -6.35 -4.44
CA LYS A 240 17.25 -5.94 -4.88
C LYS A 240 16.30 -5.70 -3.72
N ILE A 241 15.40 -4.71 -3.87
CA ILE A 241 14.32 -4.45 -2.91
C ILE A 241 12.98 -4.90 -3.50
N CYS A 242 12.25 -5.77 -2.80
CA CYS A 242 10.86 -6.10 -3.12
C CYS A 242 9.91 -5.19 -2.35
N THR A 243 8.88 -4.67 -3.02
CA THR A 243 7.82 -3.87 -2.37
C THR A 243 6.45 -4.47 -2.62
N GLY A 244 5.57 -4.40 -1.63
CA GLY A 244 4.21 -4.95 -1.68
C GLY A 244 3.22 -4.16 -2.55
N HIS A 245 3.68 -3.41 -3.56
CA HIS A 245 2.77 -2.68 -4.44
C HIS A 245 1.99 -3.67 -5.31
N ASN A 246 0.66 -3.58 -5.23
CA ASN A 246 -0.27 -4.45 -5.92
C ASN A 246 -0.81 -3.81 -7.21
N ALA A 247 -1.70 -4.49 -7.92
CA ALA A 247 -2.29 -4.01 -9.17
C ALA A 247 -3.04 -2.68 -8.99
N ASP A 248 -3.83 -2.57 -7.92
CA ASP A 248 -4.57 -1.36 -7.57
C ASP A 248 -3.62 -0.17 -7.36
N ASP A 249 -2.52 -0.35 -6.61
CA ASP A 249 -1.51 0.72 -6.38
C ASP A 249 -0.87 1.22 -7.70
N VAL A 250 -0.61 0.30 -8.64
CA VAL A 250 -0.04 0.63 -9.94
C VAL A 250 -1.07 1.36 -10.80
N ALA A 251 -2.31 0.89 -10.84
CA ALA A 251 -3.40 1.53 -11.57
C ALA A 251 -3.73 2.93 -11.01
N GLU A 252 -3.80 3.09 -9.68
CA GLU A 252 -3.92 4.39 -9.00
C GLU A 252 -2.80 5.33 -9.46
N THR A 253 -1.56 4.83 -9.51
CA THR A 253 -0.41 5.64 -9.92
C THR A 253 -0.46 6.05 -11.38
N VAL A 254 -0.88 5.15 -12.28
CA VAL A 254 -1.10 5.46 -13.72
C VAL A 254 -2.14 6.58 -13.85
N LEU A 255 -3.31 6.40 -13.23
CA LEU A 255 -4.40 7.37 -13.27
C LEU A 255 -3.97 8.74 -12.74
N MET A 256 -3.32 8.78 -11.58
CA MET A 256 -2.82 10.01 -10.98
C MET A 256 -1.81 10.74 -11.88
N ASN A 257 -0.95 10.02 -12.60
CA ASN A 257 0.04 10.62 -13.49
C ASN A 257 -0.58 11.12 -14.80
N VAL A 258 -1.59 10.43 -15.33
CA VAL A 258 -2.39 10.88 -16.47
C VAL A 258 -3.10 12.20 -16.12
N LEU A 259 -3.83 12.25 -15.00
CA LEU A 259 -4.56 13.44 -14.57
C LEU A 259 -3.65 14.65 -14.29
N ARG A 260 -2.40 14.41 -13.87
CA ARG A 260 -1.41 15.47 -13.65
C ARG A 260 -0.66 15.90 -14.90
N GLY A 261 -0.79 15.16 -16.00
CA GLY A 261 0.05 15.36 -17.18
C GLY A 261 1.54 15.10 -16.94
N ASP A 262 1.90 14.25 -15.97
CA ASP A 262 3.31 13.93 -15.66
C ASP A 262 3.82 12.78 -16.53
N ILE A 263 4.10 13.11 -17.79
CA ILE A 263 4.52 12.16 -18.84
C ILE A 263 5.78 11.38 -18.44
N ALA A 264 6.74 12.06 -17.79
CA ALA A 264 8.01 11.45 -17.40
C ALA A 264 7.86 10.40 -16.29
N ARG A 265 6.88 10.56 -15.39
CA ARG A 265 6.53 9.53 -14.39
C ARG A 265 5.66 8.44 -14.98
N LEU A 266 4.76 8.79 -15.89
CA LEU A 266 3.88 7.84 -16.54
C LEU A 266 4.66 6.72 -17.24
N ARG A 267 5.71 7.08 -18.00
CA ARG A 267 6.61 6.11 -18.67
C ARG A 267 7.28 5.09 -17.73
N ARG A 268 7.49 5.45 -16.47
CA ARG A 268 8.24 4.61 -15.50
C ARG A 268 7.36 3.96 -14.44
N CYS A 269 6.12 4.41 -14.27
CA CYS A 269 5.30 4.00 -13.12
C CYS A 269 4.83 2.54 -13.20
N THR A 270 4.68 2.01 -14.42
CA THR A 270 4.35 0.61 -14.72
C THR A 270 5.56 -0.31 -14.76
N ALA A 271 6.78 0.21 -14.65
CA ALA A 271 7.98 -0.61 -14.60
C ALA A 271 7.90 -1.60 -13.43
N ILE A 272 8.09 -2.89 -13.73
CA ILE A 272 8.06 -3.96 -12.74
C ILE A 272 9.32 -3.97 -11.88
N SER A 273 10.45 -3.61 -12.50
CA SER A 273 11.72 -3.35 -11.83
C SER A 273 12.24 -1.98 -12.25
N THR A 274 12.82 -1.23 -11.33
CA THR A 274 13.59 -0.03 -11.69
C THR A 274 14.93 -0.45 -12.30
N ALA A 275 15.37 0.21 -13.36
CA ALA A 275 16.69 -0.03 -13.94
C ALA A 275 17.79 0.39 -12.95
N SER A 276 18.86 -0.40 -12.91
CA SER A 276 20.09 -0.14 -12.16
C SER A 276 21.04 0.68 -13.04
N GLU A 277 20.72 1.95 -13.28
CA GLU A 277 21.63 2.87 -13.96
C GLU A 277 22.31 3.76 -12.92
N GLY A 278 23.54 3.38 -12.56
CA GLY A 278 24.41 4.10 -11.61
C GLY A 278 24.94 3.20 -10.49
N GLU A 279 26.21 3.40 -10.12
CA GLU A 279 26.82 2.75 -8.96
C GLU A 279 26.06 3.14 -7.67
N GLY A 280 25.78 2.16 -6.81
CA GLY A 280 25.08 2.37 -5.53
C GLY A 280 23.55 2.46 -5.61
N VAL A 281 22.93 2.18 -6.76
CA VAL A 281 21.47 2.17 -6.91
C VAL A 281 20.94 0.75 -6.80
N VAL A 282 20.25 0.46 -5.70
CA VAL A 282 19.60 -0.84 -5.51
C VAL A 282 18.27 -0.87 -6.28
N PRO A 283 18.10 -1.77 -7.27
CA PRO A 283 16.86 -1.89 -8.02
C PRO A 283 15.69 -2.31 -7.12
N ARG A 284 14.51 -1.78 -7.42
CA ARG A 284 13.27 -2.12 -6.72
C ARG A 284 12.33 -2.85 -7.65
N CYS A 285 11.75 -3.94 -7.18
CA CYS A 285 10.80 -4.74 -7.94
C CYS A 285 9.47 -4.93 -7.19
N LYS A 286 8.45 -5.33 -7.96
CA LYS A 286 7.06 -5.49 -7.50
C LYS A 286 6.51 -6.87 -7.90
N PRO A 287 6.80 -7.94 -7.13
CA PRO A 287 6.28 -9.27 -7.43
C PRO A 287 4.74 -9.34 -7.48
N LEU A 288 4.05 -8.50 -6.69
CA LEU A 288 2.58 -8.43 -6.64
C LEU A 288 1.96 -7.49 -7.69
N LYS A 289 2.72 -7.01 -8.68
CA LYS A 289 2.27 -6.01 -9.66
C LYS A 289 0.91 -6.31 -10.33
N TYR A 290 0.60 -7.59 -10.58
CA TYR A 290 -0.65 -8.00 -11.24
C TYR A 290 -1.64 -8.72 -10.29
N ALA A 291 -1.36 -8.72 -8.99
CA ALA A 291 -2.24 -9.26 -7.96
C ALA A 291 -3.20 -8.16 -7.50
N TYR A 292 -4.50 -8.46 -7.43
CA TYR A 292 -5.52 -7.50 -6.99
C TYR A 292 -5.46 -7.35 -5.47
N GLU A 293 -5.71 -6.13 -4.96
CA GLU A 293 -5.77 -5.86 -3.52
C GLU A 293 -6.77 -6.79 -2.82
N LYS A 294 -7.94 -7.02 -3.44
CA LYS A 294 -8.95 -7.95 -2.91
C LYS A 294 -8.45 -9.39 -2.79
N GLU A 295 -7.64 -9.86 -3.74
CA GLU A 295 -7.06 -11.20 -3.67
C GLU A 295 -6.00 -11.30 -2.58
N ILE A 296 -5.18 -10.25 -2.39
CA ILE A 296 -4.22 -10.17 -1.29
C ILE A 296 -4.94 -10.23 0.06
N VAL A 297 -6.04 -9.49 0.23
CA VAL A 297 -6.87 -9.53 1.45
C VAL A 297 -7.43 -10.93 1.69
N LEU A 298 -8.02 -11.56 0.67
CA LEU A 298 -8.57 -12.92 0.77
C LEU A 298 -7.48 -13.95 1.10
N TYR A 299 -6.31 -13.81 0.49
CA TYR A 299 -5.16 -14.68 0.72
C TYR A 299 -4.68 -14.57 2.16
N ALA A 300 -4.45 -13.34 2.65
CA ALA A 300 -4.06 -13.08 4.04
C ALA A 300 -5.09 -13.64 5.04
N TYR A 301 -6.38 -13.42 4.78
CA TYR A 301 -7.48 -13.90 5.61
C TYR A 301 -7.52 -15.44 5.68
N PHE A 302 -7.50 -16.13 4.53
CA PHE A 302 -7.61 -17.59 4.50
C PHE A 302 -6.36 -18.30 5.02
N LYS A 303 -5.17 -17.70 4.86
CA LYS A 303 -3.92 -18.19 5.45
C LYS A 303 -3.76 -17.79 6.92
N LYS A 304 -4.65 -16.94 7.45
CA LYS A 304 -4.59 -16.38 8.81
C LYS A 304 -3.25 -15.70 9.10
N LEU A 305 -2.75 -14.91 8.15
CA LEU A 305 -1.49 -14.18 8.33
C LEU A 305 -1.66 -13.08 9.36
N ASP A 306 -0.64 -12.87 10.18
CA ASP A 306 -0.60 -11.77 11.15
C ASP A 306 -0.15 -10.48 10.46
N TYR A 307 -1.07 -9.51 10.35
CA TYR A 307 -0.83 -8.20 9.77
C TYR A 307 -1.55 -7.10 10.54
N PHE A 308 -0.99 -5.90 10.49
CA PHE A 308 -1.57 -4.69 11.04
C PHE A 308 -2.50 -4.02 10.02
N SER A 309 -3.72 -3.70 10.42
CA SER A 309 -4.79 -3.25 9.51
C SER A 309 -5.18 -1.77 9.67
N THR A 310 -4.70 -1.09 10.70
CA THR A 310 -5.02 0.32 10.94
C THR A 310 -4.38 1.19 9.86
N GLU A 311 -5.11 2.19 9.36
CA GLU A 311 -4.57 3.19 8.43
C GLU A 311 -3.80 4.28 9.19
N CYS A 312 -2.82 4.88 8.52
CA CYS A 312 -2.02 5.95 9.10
C CYS A 312 -2.87 7.20 9.38
N ILE A 313 -2.77 7.74 10.60
CA ILE A 313 -3.51 8.92 11.08
C ILE A 313 -3.30 10.19 10.22
N TYR A 314 -2.18 10.27 9.50
CA TYR A 314 -1.83 11.41 8.64
C TYR A 314 -2.21 11.22 7.17
N SER A 315 -2.64 10.02 6.77
CA SER A 315 -3.01 9.70 5.38
C SER A 315 -4.37 10.22 4.90
N PRO A 316 -5.40 10.54 5.72
CA PRO A 316 -6.74 10.86 5.20
C PRO A 316 -6.79 12.00 4.18
N ASN A 317 -5.91 12.99 4.30
CA ASN A 317 -5.85 14.13 3.40
C ASN A 317 -4.98 13.89 2.15
N ALA A 318 -4.52 12.66 1.92
CA ALA A 318 -3.69 12.34 0.78
C ALA A 318 -4.52 12.24 -0.51
N TYR A 319 -4.07 12.93 -1.56
CA TYR A 319 -4.75 12.94 -2.88
C TYR A 319 -5.02 11.53 -3.44
N ARG A 320 -4.16 10.56 -3.13
CA ARG A 320 -4.30 9.16 -3.57
C ARG A 320 -5.65 8.54 -3.13
N GLY A 321 -6.23 8.97 -2.01
CA GLY A 321 -7.54 8.47 -1.57
C GLY A 321 -8.67 8.71 -2.57
N TYR A 322 -8.64 9.83 -3.31
CA TYR A 322 -9.62 10.13 -4.36
C TYR A 322 -9.44 9.22 -5.58
N ALA A 323 -8.18 9.02 -6.02
CA ALA A 323 -7.87 8.11 -7.12
C ALA A 323 -8.29 6.66 -6.81
N ARG A 324 -8.06 6.22 -5.56
CA ARG A 324 -8.49 4.91 -5.06
C ARG A 324 -10.00 4.75 -5.11
N THR A 325 -10.74 5.75 -4.64
CA THR A 325 -12.22 5.71 -4.64
C THR A 325 -12.75 5.58 -6.06
N PHE A 326 -12.26 6.42 -6.97
CA PHE A 326 -12.64 6.37 -8.39
C PHE A 326 -12.29 5.02 -9.05
N LEU A 327 -11.11 4.46 -8.75
CA LEU A 327 -10.71 3.16 -9.28
C LEU A 327 -11.64 2.03 -8.78
N LYS A 328 -12.06 2.07 -7.52
CA LYS A 328 -13.00 1.10 -6.93
C LYS A 328 -14.40 1.19 -7.56
N ASP A 329 -14.85 2.40 -7.90
CA ASP A 329 -16.09 2.59 -8.63
C ASP A 329 -16.00 1.97 -10.04
N LEU A 330 -14.90 2.17 -10.76
CA LEU A 330 -14.66 1.52 -12.06
C LEU A 330 -14.60 -0.01 -11.95
N GLU A 331 -13.86 -0.53 -10.97
CA GLU A 331 -13.74 -1.97 -10.73
C GLU A 331 -15.11 -2.62 -10.45
N SER A 332 -16.01 -1.91 -9.76
CA SER A 332 -17.36 -2.41 -9.46
C SER A 332 -18.22 -2.59 -10.71
N VAL A 333 -17.99 -1.77 -11.74
CA VAL A 333 -18.67 -1.86 -13.03
C VAL A 333 -18.01 -2.92 -13.91
N ARG A 334 -16.67 -2.92 -13.97
CA ARG A 334 -15.86 -3.84 -14.77
C ARG A 334 -14.59 -4.22 -14.02
N PRO A 335 -14.50 -5.44 -13.46
CA PRO A 335 -13.34 -5.85 -12.67
C PRO A 335 -12.01 -5.76 -13.43
N SER A 336 -12.01 -5.99 -14.75
CA SER A 336 -10.78 -5.92 -15.56
C SER A 336 -10.18 -4.51 -15.65
N SER A 337 -10.93 -3.45 -15.29
CA SER A 337 -10.47 -2.06 -15.39
C SER A 337 -9.11 -1.81 -14.72
N ILE A 338 -8.80 -2.50 -13.62
CA ILE A 338 -7.50 -2.37 -12.95
C ILE A 338 -6.36 -2.81 -13.88
N ILE A 339 -6.47 -3.99 -14.47
CA ILE A 339 -5.45 -4.52 -15.39
C ILE A 339 -5.46 -3.77 -16.71
N ASP A 340 -6.63 -3.39 -17.22
CA ASP A 340 -6.76 -2.60 -18.45
C ASP A 340 -6.04 -1.24 -18.31
N ILE A 341 -6.09 -0.60 -17.14
CA ILE A 341 -5.34 0.64 -16.86
C ILE A 341 -3.83 0.38 -16.83
N ILE A 342 -3.38 -0.71 -16.18
CA ILE A 342 -1.96 -1.07 -16.15
C ILE A 342 -1.44 -1.34 -17.56
N HIS A 343 -2.15 -2.16 -18.33
CA HIS A 343 -1.85 -2.49 -19.72
C HIS A 343 -1.82 -1.22 -20.58
N SER A 344 -2.78 -0.31 -20.37
CA SER A 344 -2.76 1.00 -21.06
C SER A 344 -1.50 1.79 -20.71
N GLY A 345 -1.09 1.83 -19.45
CA GLY A 345 0.12 2.52 -19.01
C GLY A 345 1.42 1.86 -19.50
N GLU A 346 1.43 0.55 -19.76
CA GLU A 346 2.57 -0.20 -20.33
C GLU A 346 2.73 0.05 -21.83
N ASN A 347 1.62 0.16 -22.56
CA ASN A 347 1.62 0.38 -24.00
C ASN A 347 1.57 1.86 -24.39
N LEU A 348 1.46 2.77 -23.42
CA LEU A 348 1.43 4.19 -23.71
C LEU A 348 2.80 4.66 -24.19
N SER A 349 2.89 5.00 -25.48
CA SER A 349 4.06 5.62 -26.07
C SER A 349 4.03 7.13 -25.85
N VAL A 350 5.21 7.68 -25.55
CA VAL A 350 5.41 9.13 -25.46
C VAL A 350 6.07 9.59 -26.75
N ARG A 351 5.64 10.73 -27.30
CA ARG A 351 6.27 11.33 -28.50
C ARG A 351 7.79 11.41 -28.35
N GLU A 352 8.50 11.13 -29.44
CA GLU A 352 9.94 11.32 -29.52
C GLU A 352 10.30 12.79 -29.24
N GLY A 353 11.42 13.03 -28.55
CA GLY A 353 11.89 14.38 -28.20
C GLY A 353 11.43 14.92 -26.83
N VAL A 354 10.65 14.17 -26.04
CA VAL A 354 10.38 14.57 -24.64
C VAL A 354 11.67 14.45 -23.82
N LYS A 355 12.17 15.60 -23.32
CA LYS A 355 13.33 15.65 -22.43
C LYS A 355 13.03 14.88 -21.15
N MET A 356 13.65 13.72 -20.99
CA MET A 356 13.60 12.96 -19.76
C MET A 356 14.60 13.53 -18.76
N PRO A 357 14.29 13.53 -17.45
CA PRO A 357 15.26 13.89 -16.44
C PRO A 357 16.44 12.91 -16.49
N VAL A 358 17.65 13.43 -16.66
CA VAL A 358 18.88 12.64 -16.58
C VAL A 358 19.09 12.21 -15.12
N GLN A 359 19.44 10.94 -14.91
CA GLN A 359 19.79 10.44 -13.58
C GLN A 359 21.24 10.81 -13.28
N GLY A 360 21.46 11.39 -12.10
CA GLY A 360 22.78 11.65 -11.54
C GLY A 360 22.78 11.40 -10.03
N THR A 361 23.79 11.92 -9.35
CA THR A 361 23.93 11.80 -7.90
C THR A 361 23.74 13.16 -7.23
N CYS A 362 23.21 13.13 -6.00
CA CYS A 362 23.05 14.32 -5.18
C CYS A 362 24.41 14.79 -4.66
N ASN A 363 24.77 16.05 -4.88
CA ASN A 363 26.04 16.62 -4.43
C ASN A 363 26.23 16.58 -2.91
N ARG A 364 25.14 16.56 -2.14
CA ARG A 364 25.19 16.55 -0.67
C ARG A 364 25.27 15.14 -0.07
N CYS A 365 24.51 14.19 -0.61
CA CYS A 365 24.34 12.88 0.02
C CYS A 365 24.76 11.69 -0.85
N GLY A 366 25.18 11.91 -2.09
CA GLY A 366 25.59 10.87 -3.03
C GLY A 366 24.42 10.05 -3.63
N TYR A 367 23.24 10.06 -3.02
CA TYR A 367 22.08 9.28 -3.51
C TYR A 367 21.54 9.78 -4.85
N ILE A 368 20.86 8.89 -5.57
CA ILE A 368 20.28 9.17 -6.89
C ILE A 368 19.37 10.39 -6.89
N SER A 369 19.57 11.25 -7.88
CA SER A 369 18.82 12.48 -8.05
C SER A 369 18.84 12.91 -9.51
N SER A 370 17.75 13.50 -9.99
CA SER A 370 17.72 14.15 -11.30
C SER A 370 18.03 15.65 -11.21
N GLN A 371 18.53 16.10 -10.06
CA GLN A 371 18.88 17.48 -9.72
C GLN A 371 20.13 17.47 -8.84
N ALA A 372 20.89 18.57 -8.79
CA ALA A 372 22.10 18.68 -7.97
C ALA A 372 21.84 18.39 -6.47
N LEU A 373 20.65 18.75 -5.95
CA LEU A 373 20.18 18.29 -4.65
C LEU A 373 18.98 17.35 -4.80
N CYS A 374 19.04 16.20 -4.13
CA CYS A 374 17.90 15.30 -4.06
C CYS A 374 16.77 15.90 -3.23
N LYS A 375 15.54 15.44 -3.49
CA LYS A 375 14.35 15.97 -2.83
C LYS A 375 14.41 15.81 -1.30
N SER A 376 15.00 14.73 -0.80
CA SER A 376 15.18 14.52 0.63
C SER A 376 16.08 15.58 1.25
N CYS A 377 17.22 15.90 0.63
CA CYS A 377 18.12 16.94 1.13
C CYS A 377 17.46 18.33 1.17
N VAL A 378 16.67 18.66 0.14
CA VAL A 378 15.94 19.94 0.09
C VAL A 378 14.86 20.02 1.17
N LEU A 379 14.10 18.93 1.37
CA LEU A 379 13.07 18.87 2.41
C LEU A 379 13.69 18.96 3.81
N LEU A 380 14.79 18.23 4.05
CA LEU A 380 15.49 18.23 5.33
C LEU A 380 16.10 19.61 5.64
N GLU A 381 16.70 20.27 4.64
CA GLU A 381 17.18 21.65 4.80
C GLU A 381 16.03 22.60 5.17
N GLY A 382 14.88 22.45 4.50
CA GLY A 382 13.69 23.23 4.80
C GLY A 382 13.22 23.05 6.25
N LEU A 383 13.20 21.82 6.76
CA LEU A 383 12.85 21.54 8.16
C LEU A 383 13.85 22.18 9.13
N ASN A 384 15.15 21.95 8.90
CA ASN A 384 16.22 22.45 9.77
C ASN A 384 16.29 23.99 9.83
N ARG A 385 15.90 24.68 8.75
CA ARG A 385 15.83 26.16 8.70
C ARG A 385 14.49 26.75 9.13
N GLY A 386 13.49 25.94 9.47
CA GLY A 386 12.14 26.47 9.73
C GLY A 386 11.39 26.95 8.49
N LEU A 387 11.80 26.49 7.30
CA LEU A 387 11.26 26.84 5.99
C LEU A 387 10.66 25.60 5.30
N PRO A 388 9.58 25.00 5.85
CA PRO A 388 9.09 23.70 5.40
C PRO A 388 8.59 23.70 3.94
N LYS A 389 8.19 24.86 3.39
CA LYS A 389 7.78 24.95 1.98
C LYS A 389 8.94 24.96 1.01
N LEU A 390 10.19 25.07 1.47
CA LEU A 390 11.37 25.06 0.60
C LEU A 390 11.39 23.82 -0.31
N GLY A 391 11.03 22.66 0.26
CA GLY A 391 10.90 21.41 -0.46
C GLY A 391 9.50 21.13 -1.03
N ILE A 392 8.52 22.03 -0.93
CA ILE A 392 7.16 21.81 -1.44
C ILE A 392 6.92 22.75 -2.63
N GLY A 393 6.62 22.20 -3.80
CA GLY A 393 6.44 22.98 -5.04
C GLY A 393 7.72 23.14 -5.87
N LYS A 394 7.70 24.10 -6.80
CA LYS A 394 8.75 24.33 -7.82
C LYS A 394 9.64 25.52 -7.44
N HIS A 395 10.45 25.38 -6.40
CA HIS A 395 11.41 26.40 -5.94
C HIS A 395 12.84 26.14 -6.44
N HIS A 396 13.00 25.66 -7.69
CA HIS A 396 14.30 25.25 -8.23
C HIS A 396 15.37 26.35 -8.16
N ARG A 397 15.00 27.62 -8.35
CA ARG A 397 15.93 28.77 -8.27
C ARG A 397 16.54 28.97 -6.88
N LEU A 398 15.91 28.44 -5.83
CA LEU A 398 16.43 28.53 -4.47
C LEU A 398 17.38 27.37 -4.15
N HIS A 399 17.39 26.30 -4.95
CA HIS A 399 18.28 25.17 -4.71
C HIS A 399 19.76 25.55 -4.92
N ASP A 400 20.05 26.40 -5.90
CA ASP A 400 21.42 26.87 -6.16
C ASP A 400 21.94 27.76 -5.02
N LYS A 401 21.06 28.58 -4.42
CA LYS A 401 21.38 29.34 -3.20
C LYS A 401 21.67 28.43 -2.01
N ILE A 402 20.92 27.34 -1.85
CA ILE A 402 21.19 26.35 -0.78
C ILE A 402 22.56 25.69 -1.01
N LEU A 403 22.87 25.27 -2.23
CA LEU A 403 24.14 24.65 -2.59
C LEU A 403 25.33 25.57 -2.31
N SER A 404 25.20 26.84 -2.67
CA SER A 404 26.23 27.87 -2.48
C SER A 404 26.24 28.48 -1.07
N GLN A 405 25.40 27.98 -0.15
CA GLN A 405 25.21 28.53 1.21
C GLN A 405 24.87 30.03 1.24
N GLN A 406 24.31 30.55 0.14
CA GLN A 406 23.89 31.94 0.08
C GLN A 406 22.65 32.18 0.97
N PRO A 407 22.59 33.31 1.70
CA PRO A 407 21.42 33.66 2.50
C PRO A 407 20.22 33.92 1.60
N LEU A 408 19.04 33.55 2.09
CA LEU A 408 17.76 33.90 1.45
C LEU A 408 17.40 35.33 1.84
N THR A 409 16.73 36.04 0.93
CA THR A 409 16.17 37.36 1.27
C THR A 409 14.98 37.20 2.22
N GLU A 410 14.72 38.19 3.07
CA GLU A 410 13.58 38.16 4.02
C GLU A 410 12.23 37.86 3.33
N LYS A 411 12.05 38.39 2.11
CA LYS A 411 10.86 38.16 1.29
C LYS A 411 10.75 36.72 0.81
N GLU A 412 11.87 36.07 0.48
CA GLU A 412 11.92 34.65 0.13
C GLU A 412 11.62 33.78 1.36
N GLU A 413 12.24 34.07 2.50
CA GLU A 413 11.99 33.34 3.74
C GLU A 413 10.54 33.44 4.19
N ARG A 414 9.95 34.64 4.18
CA ARG A 414 8.55 34.85 4.58
C ARG A 414 7.57 34.06 3.72
N LYS A 415 7.86 33.82 2.43
CA LYS A 415 7.04 32.97 1.56
C LYS A 415 7.18 31.49 1.88
N LEU A 416 8.34 31.07 2.37
CA LEU A 416 8.68 29.67 2.63
C LEU A 416 8.38 29.19 4.04
N LYS A 417 8.24 30.12 4.98
CA LYS A 417 7.65 29.84 6.30
C LYS A 417 6.26 29.22 6.10
N SER A 418 5.91 28.29 6.99
CA SER A 418 4.52 27.87 7.12
C SER A 418 3.67 29.13 7.30
N VAL A 419 2.58 29.22 6.53
CA VAL A 419 1.54 30.18 6.90
C VAL A 419 0.78 29.45 8.00
N ASP A 420 0.56 30.13 9.12
CA ASP A 420 -0.16 29.58 10.26
C ASP A 420 -1.45 28.89 9.80
N PHE A 421 -1.72 27.75 10.43
CA PHE A 421 -2.77 26.80 10.08
C PHE A 421 -4.18 27.34 10.32
#